data_AF-A0A2W4WRT8-F1
#
_entry.id   AF-A0A2W4WRT8-F1
#
_cell.length_a   1.000
_cell.length_b   1.000
_cell.length_c   1.000
_cell.angle_alpha   90.00
_cell.angle_beta   90.00
_cell.angle_gamma   90.00
#
_symmetry.space_group_name_H-M   'P 1'
#
loop_
_entity.id
_entity.type
_entity.pdbx_description
1 polymer ?
#
loop_
_entity_poly.entity_id
_entity_poly.type
_entity_poly.pdbx_seq_one_letter_code
_entity_poly.pdbx_strand_id
1 'polypeptide(L)'
;MKSIRPFKYLDQVVPGLIVGSCVALLMQLHAWLPLERTATNYLMNWRGAKAWDDRIVMISIDNDTLKQLGQFPISRSYYADLVDQLTADGASVIAFNILFSDPVVANSDLAASRAANASLARAMSLQGSVVLAEVWGTAGEVIQP
;
A
#
# COMPACT_ATOMS: atom_id res chain seq x y z
N MET A 1 6.82 72.11 -19.91
CA MET A 1 6.07 71.41 -18.85
C MET A 1 5.95 69.94 -19.24
N LYS A 2 6.80 69.05 -18.72
CA LYS A 2 6.84 67.61 -19.08
C LYS A 2 6.14 66.84 -17.95
N SER A 3 4.93 66.35 -18.22
CA SER A 3 4.16 65.51 -17.30
C SER A 3 4.82 64.15 -17.17
N ILE A 4 5.33 63.86 -15.97
CA ILE A 4 5.87 62.55 -15.59
C ILE A 4 4.65 61.67 -15.28
N ARG A 5 4.41 60.63 -16.09
CA ARG A 5 3.39 59.60 -15.80
C ARG A 5 4.06 58.48 -14.98
N PRO A 6 3.79 58.33 -13.67
CA PRO A 6 4.51 57.37 -12.83
C PRO A 6 3.98 55.94 -12.92
N PHE A 7 2.99 55.66 -13.77
CA PHE A 7 2.05 54.57 -13.58
C PHE A 7 2.10 53.46 -14.64
N LYS A 8 3.29 53.15 -15.18
CA LYS A 8 3.45 52.08 -16.19
C LYS A 8 3.80 50.71 -15.59
N TYR A 9 4.22 50.68 -14.32
CA TYR A 9 4.60 49.46 -13.61
C TYR A 9 3.45 48.82 -12.82
N LEU A 10 2.38 49.57 -12.50
CA LEU A 10 1.30 49.04 -11.67
C LEU A 10 0.50 47.94 -12.41
N ASP A 11 0.27 48.13 -13.71
CA ASP A 11 -0.43 47.15 -14.56
C ASP A 11 0.33 45.81 -14.67
N GLN A 12 1.65 45.81 -14.42
CA GLN A 12 2.49 44.60 -14.45
C GLN A 12 2.47 43.84 -13.12
N VAL A 13 2.19 44.51 -12.00
CA VAL A 13 2.21 43.92 -10.65
C VAL A 13 0.85 43.36 -10.25
N VAL A 14 -0.24 43.93 -10.77
CA VAL A 14 -1.62 43.50 -10.49
C VAL A 14 -1.87 41.99 -10.76
N PRO A 15 -1.45 41.40 -11.90
CA PRO A 15 -1.65 39.98 -12.15
C PRO A 15 -0.93 39.09 -11.12
N GLY A 16 0.29 39.47 -10.73
CA GLY A 16 1.07 38.74 -9.73
C GLY A 16 0.42 38.75 -8.35
N LEU A 17 -0.13 39.90 -7.93
CA LEU A 17 -0.84 40.02 -6.66
C LEU A 17 -2.15 39.22 -6.65
N ILE A 18 -2.88 39.19 -7.77
CA ILE A 18 -4.10 38.37 -7.90
C ILE A 18 -3.75 36.89 -7.76
N VAL A 19 -2.76 36.41 -8.52
CA VAL A 19 -2.32 35.01 -8.45
C VAL A 19 -1.83 34.67 -7.05
N GLY A 20 -0.98 35.52 -6.45
CA GLY A 20 -0.46 35.32 -5.11
C GLY A 20 -1.56 35.28 -4.04
N SER A 21 -2.56 36.15 -4.15
CA SER A 21 -3.70 36.20 -3.23
C SER A 21 -4.59 34.98 -3.38
N CYS A 22 -4.84 34.53 -4.62
CA CYS A 22 -5.57 33.29 -4.88
C CYS A 22 -4.84 32.07 -4.31
N VAL A 23 -3.53 31.98 -4.50
CA VAL A 23 -2.70 30.91 -3.92
C VAL A 23 -2.76 30.94 -2.40
N ALA A 24 -2.59 32.10 -1.77
CA ALA A 24 -2.67 32.26 -0.32
C ALA A 24 -4.06 31.89 0.24
N LEU A 25 -5.14 32.23 -0.49
CA LEU A 25 -6.50 31.85 -0.12
C LEU A 25 -6.71 30.34 -0.23
N LEU A 26 -6.22 29.70 -1.29
CA LEU A 26 -6.26 28.24 -1.43
C LEU A 26 -5.46 27.53 -0.34
N MET A 27 -4.34 28.12 0.11
CA MET A 27 -3.58 27.63 1.28
C MET A 27 -4.40 27.73 2.56
N GLN A 28 -5.06 28.87 2.83
CA GLN A 28 -5.90 29.03 4.03
C GLN A 28 -7.08 28.04 4.03
N LEU A 29 -7.67 27.78 2.87
CA LEU A 29 -8.78 26.84 2.71
C LEU A 29 -8.34 25.38 2.65
N HIS A 30 -7.05 25.07 2.76
CA HIS A 30 -6.48 23.71 2.64
C HIS A 30 -6.95 22.98 1.36
N ALA A 31 -7.21 23.76 0.30
CA ALA A 31 -7.86 23.28 -0.93
C ALA A 31 -6.90 22.52 -1.87
N TRP A 32 -5.60 22.48 -1.56
CA TRP A 32 -4.59 21.78 -2.34
C TRP A 32 -4.82 20.27 -2.40
N LEU A 33 -5.10 19.64 -1.26
CA LEU A 33 -5.27 18.19 -1.19
C LEU A 33 -6.52 17.70 -1.94
N PRO A 34 -7.70 18.36 -1.81
CA PRO A 34 -8.85 18.06 -2.67
C PRO A 34 -8.55 18.26 -4.15
N LEU A 35 -7.88 19.35 -4.53
CA LEU A 35 -7.57 19.66 -5.93
C LEU A 35 -6.65 18.59 -6.55
N GLU A 36 -5.60 18.21 -5.82
CA GLU A 36 -4.67 17.15 -6.23
C GLU A 36 -5.40 15.82 -6.41
N ARG A 37 -6.25 15.42 -5.44
CA ARG A 37 -7.05 14.19 -5.54
C ARG A 37 -7.97 14.21 -6.75
N THR A 38 -8.67 15.33 -6.99
CA THR A 38 -9.56 15.48 -8.14
C THR A 38 -8.79 15.39 -9.46
N ALA A 39 -7.68 16.13 -9.59
CA ALA A 39 -6.85 16.09 -10.79
C ALA A 39 -6.31 14.67 -11.05
N THR A 40 -5.82 14.01 -10.00
CA THR A 40 -5.30 12.64 -10.07
C THR A 40 -6.38 11.65 -10.51
N ASN A 41 -7.59 11.74 -9.94
CA ASN A 41 -8.72 10.90 -10.35
C ASN A 41 -9.08 11.11 -11.82
N TYR A 42 -9.12 12.35 -12.30
CA TYR A 42 -9.39 12.63 -13.71
C TYR A 42 -8.31 12.06 -14.62
N LEU A 43 -7.03 12.25 -14.28
CA LEU A 43 -5.92 11.71 -15.06
C LEU A 43 -5.94 10.17 -15.10
N MET A 44 -6.23 9.52 -13.97
CA MET A 44 -6.35 8.06 -13.90
C MET A 44 -7.54 7.54 -14.68
N ASN A 45 -8.67 8.24 -14.65
CA ASN A 45 -9.85 7.89 -15.44
C ASN A 45 -9.62 8.10 -16.94
N TRP A 46 -8.97 9.19 -17.35
CA TRP A 46 -8.59 9.45 -18.74
C TRP A 46 -7.57 8.45 -19.28
N ARG A 47 -6.63 7.99 -18.45
CA ARG A 47 -5.72 6.88 -18.79
C ARG A 47 -6.49 5.59 -19.10
N GLY A 48 -7.71 5.45 -18.56
CA GLY A 48 -8.58 4.30 -18.75
C GLY A 48 -8.24 3.13 -17.82
N ALA A 49 -9.19 2.21 -17.68
CA ALA A 49 -9.01 0.98 -16.94
C ALA A 49 -7.94 0.11 -17.62
N LYS A 50 -6.93 -0.32 -16.85
CA LYS A 50 -5.93 -1.29 -17.30
C LYS A 50 -6.30 -2.64 -16.71
N ALA A 51 -6.46 -3.65 -17.57
CA ALA A 51 -6.68 -5.02 -17.11
C ALA A 51 -5.47 -5.51 -16.31
N TRP A 52 -5.74 -6.37 -15.34
CA TRP A 52 -4.69 -7.09 -14.63
C TRP A 52 -4.00 -8.05 -15.59
N ASP A 53 -2.73 -8.36 -15.31
CA ASP A 53 -2.03 -9.41 -16.04
C ASP A 53 -2.57 -10.76 -15.58
N ASP A 54 -3.04 -11.60 -16.49
CA ASP A 54 -3.69 -12.89 -16.18
C ASP A 54 -2.77 -13.86 -15.41
N ARG A 55 -1.46 -13.60 -15.39
CA ARG A 55 -0.47 -14.37 -14.62
C ARG A 55 -0.45 -14.00 -13.14
N ILE A 56 -1.10 -12.90 -12.74
CA ILE A 56 -1.09 -12.38 -11.38
C ILE A 56 -2.44 -12.67 -10.74
N VAL A 57 -2.44 -13.46 -9.67
CA VAL A 57 -3.62 -13.76 -8.87
C VAL A 57 -3.48 -13.10 -7.52
N MET A 58 -4.47 -12.29 -7.12
CA MET A 58 -4.54 -11.69 -5.80
C MET A 58 -5.48 -12.52 -4.91
N ILE A 59 -4.96 -13.02 -3.80
CA ILE A 59 -5.72 -13.74 -2.79
C ILE A 59 -5.89 -12.81 -1.59
N SER A 60 -7.13 -12.40 -1.33
CA SER A 60 -7.47 -11.50 -0.22
C SER A 60 -8.08 -12.25 0.95
N ILE A 61 -7.81 -11.77 2.16
CA ILE A 61 -8.54 -12.19 3.37
C ILE A 61 -9.65 -11.17 3.61
N ASP A 62 -10.87 -11.63 3.47
CA ASP A 62 -12.10 -10.86 3.59
C ASP A 62 -13.02 -11.45 4.68
N ASN A 63 -14.15 -10.77 4.93
CA ASN A 63 -15.04 -11.14 6.03
C ASN A 63 -15.59 -12.56 5.90
N ASP A 64 -15.80 -13.06 4.68
CA ASP A 64 -16.29 -14.42 4.48
C ASP A 64 -15.20 -15.46 4.78
N THR A 65 -13.94 -15.15 4.45
CA THR A 65 -12.78 -15.94 4.89
C THR A 65 -12.70 -15.98 6.42
N LEU A 66 -12.85 -14.85 7.10
CA LEU A 66 -12.79 -14.79 8.57
C LEU A 66 -13.98 -15.48 9.25
N LYS A 67 -15.17 -15.48 8.65
CA LYS A 67 -16.31 -16.28 9.16
C LYS A 67 -16.01 -17.77 9.15
N GLN A 68 -15.21 -18.25 8.19
CA GLN A 68 -14.87 -19.67 8.05
C GLN A 68 -13.65 -20.06 8.88
N LEU A 69 -12.60 -19.23 8.86
CA LEU A 69 -11.28 -19.56 9.42
C LEU A 69 -11.05 -18.93 10.80
N GLY A 70 -11.95 -18.08 11.27
CA GLY A 70 -11.88 -17.41 12.57
C GLY A 70 -11.35 -15.98 12.48
N GLN A 71 -10.92 -15.44 13.62
CA GLN A 71 -10.48 -14.06 13.73
C GLN A 71 -9.06 -13.87 13.16
N PHE A 72 -8.81 -12.74 12.50
CA PHE A 72 -7.46 -12.34 12.14
C PHE A 72 -6.65 -11.93 13.38
N PRO A 73 -5.36 -12.32 13.50
CA PRO A 73 -4.59 -13.16 12.57
C PRO A 73 -5.00 -14.63 12.59
N ILE A 74 -5.25 -15.20 11.40
CA ILE A 74 -5.58 -16.62 11.23
C ILE A 74 -4.34 -17.52 11.41
N SER A 75 -4.57 -18.80 11.71
CA SER A 75 -3.48 -19.78 11.91
C SER A 75 -2.57 -19.90 10.68
N ARG A 76 -1.25 -19.95 10.93
CA ARG A 76 -0.23 -20.16 9.88
C ARG A 76 -0.30 -21.51 9.18
N SER A 77 -1.01 -22.48 9.76
CA SER A 77 -1.30 -23.75 9.07
C SER A 77 -2.08 -23.52 7.77
N TYR A 78 -3.05 -22.59 7.76
CA TYR A 78 -3.80 -22.28 6.54
C TYR A 78 -2.91 -21.67 5.45
N TYR A 79 -1.91 -20.87 5.83
CA TYR A 79 -0.94 -20.34 4.86
C TYR A 79 -0.01 -21.43 4.34
N ALA A 80 0.34 -22.42 5.17
CA ALA A 80 1.14 -23.57 4.72
C ALA A 80 0.38 -24.38 3.65
N ASP A 81 -0.88 -24.71 3.94
CA ASP A 81 -1.76 -25.42 3.01
C ASP A 81 -1.95 -24.63 1.71
N LEU A 82 -2.09 -23.30 1.81
CA LEU A 82 -2.19 -22.41 0.65
C LEU A 82 -0.92 -22.44 -0.20
N VAL A 83 0.27 -22.40 0.43
CA VAL A 83 1.55 -22.49 -0.30
C VAL A 83 1.66 -23.84 -1.01
N ASP A 84 1.32 -24.93 -0.34
CA ASP A 84 1.35 -26.28 -0.94
C ASP A 84 0.40 -26.38 -2.15
N GLN A 85 -0.83 -25.85 -2.02
CA GLN A 85 -1.81 -25.79 -3.10
C GLN A 85 -1.29 -24.98 -4.30
N LEU A 86 -0.83 -23.74 -4.06
CA LEU A 86 -0.32 -22.86 -5.12
C LEU A 86 0.92 -23.43 -5.80
N THR A 87 1.76 -24.13 -5.03
CA THR A 87 2.94 -24.82 -5.57
C THR A 87 2.53 -25.97 -6.49
N ALA A 88 1.55 -26.78 -6.08
CA ALA A 88 0.99 -27.84 -6.91
C ALA A 88 0.33 -27.30 -8.19
N ASP A 89 -0.30 -26.12 -8.11
CA ASP A 89 -0.92 -25.43 -9.24
C ASP A 89 0.11 -24.70 -10.15
N GLY A 90 1.41 -24.77 -9.83
CA GLY A 90 2.50 -24.26 -10.67
C GLY A 90 2.80 -22.77 -10.51
N ALA A 91 2.45 -22.16 -9.36
CA ALA A 91 2.82 -20.78 -9.08
C ALA A 91 4.36 -20.62 -9.12
N SER A 92 4.86 -19.66 -9.90
CA SER A 92 6.30 -19.41 -10.00
C SER A 92 6.86 -18.63 -8.81
N VAL A 93 6.05 -17.75 -8.22
CA VAL A 93 6.42 -16.93 -7.06
C VAL A 93 5.17 -16.73 -6.21
N ILE A 94 5.30 -16.84 -4.88
CA ILE A 94 4.23 -16.55 -3.92
C ILE A 94 4.69 -15.38 -3.05
N ALA A 95 3.92 -14.29 -3.01
CA ALA A 95 4.25 -13.11 -2.22
C ALA A 95 3.20 -12.90 -1.11
N PHE A 96 3.65 -12.86 0.13
CA PHE A 96 2.80 -12.53 1.27
C PHE A 96 2.88 -11.05 1.59
N ASN A 97 1.79 -10.33 1.35
CA ASN A 97 1.60 -8.96 1.85
C ASN A 97 1.05 -8.98 3.30
N ILE A 98 1.67 -9.78 4.16
CA ILE A 98 1.32 -9.94 5.58
C ILE A 98 2.62 -9.96 6.36
N LEU A 99 2.71 -9.15 7.41
CA LEU A 99 3.85 -9.15 8.31
C LEU A 99 3.66 -10.24 9.38
N PHE A 100 4.57 -11.20 9.42
CA PHE A 100 4.59 -12.26 10.43
C PHE A 100 5.49 -11.88 11.61
N SER A 101 5.09 -10.86 12.38
CA SER A 101 5.87 -10.37 13.52
C SER A 101 5.94 -11.40 14.66
N ASP A 102 4.81 -11.81 15.20
CA ASP A 102 4.83 -12.54 16.47
C ASP A 102 5.03 -14.05 16.27
N PRO A 103 5.83 -14.72 17.12
CA PRO A 103 5.98 -16.17 17.08
C PRO A 103 4.69 -16.90 17.51
N VAL A 104 3.83 -16.24 18.27
CA VAL A 104 2.55 -16.78 18.76
C VAL A 104 1.39 -16.05 18.10
N VAL A 105 0.48 -16.80 17.47
CA VAL A 105 -0.77 -16.25 16.93
C VAL A 105 -1.72 -15.96 18.09
N ALA A 106 -2.37 -14.79 18.08
CA ALA A 106 -3.34 -14.41 19.11
C ALA A 106 -4.40 -15.50 19.32
N ASN A 107 -4.75 -15.78 20.58
CA ASN A 107 -5.72 -16.82 20.97
C ASN A 107 -5.32 -18.27 20.64
N SER A 108 -4.02 -18.56 20.42
CA SER A 108 -3.49 -19.92 20.30
C SER A 108 -2.48 -20.23 21.39
N ASP A 109 -2.32 -21.52 21.72
CA ASP A 109 -1.23 -21.94 22.60
C ASP A 109 0.12 -21.94 21.88
N LEU A 110 1.20 -21.90 22.66
CA LEU A 110 2.58 -21.85 22.15
C LEU A 110 2.94 -23.08 21.31
N ALA A 111 2.43 -24.27 21.65
CA ALA A 111 2.76 -25.51 20.96
C ALA A 111 2.11 -25.55 19.57
N ALA A 112 0.83 -25.20 19.48
CA ALA A 112 0.07 -25.07 18.25
C ALA A 112 0.67 -23.98 17.34
N SER A 113 1.01 -22.82 17.90
CA SER A 113 1.71 -21.76 17.15
C SER A 113 3.04 -22.24 16.57
N ARG A 114 3.87 -22.95 17.36
CA ARG A 114 5.15 -23.49 16.88
C ARG A 114 4.97 -24.51 15.76
N ALA A 115 4.00 -25.42 15.90
CA ALA A 115 3.68 -26.39 14.87
C ALA A 115 3.23 -25.70 13.57
N ALA A 116 2.33 -24.72 13.66
CA ALA A 116 1.86 -23.95 12.52
C ALA A 116 3.00 -23.18 11.82
N ASN A 117 3.90 -22.57 12.60
CA ASN A 117 5.09 -21.88 12.06
C ASN A 117 6.01 -22.85 11.31
N ALA A 118 6.24 -24.04 11.89
CA ALA A 118 7.08 -25.06 11.28
C ALA A 118 6.47 -25.58 9.96
N SER A 119 5.15 -25.77 9.91
CA SER A 119 4.46 -26.15 8.68
C SER A 119 4.62 -25.11 7.58
N LEU A 120 4.41 -23.83 7.91
CA LEU A 120 4.58 -22.74 6.93
C LEU A 120 6.03 -22.63 6.46
N ALA A 121 7.00 -22.67 7.37
CA ALA A 121 8.42 -22.63 7.02
C ALA A 121 8.82 -23.81 6.10
N ARG A 122 8.28 -25.01 6.36
CA ARG A 122 8.48 -26.17 5.49
C ARG A 122 7.90 -25.93 4.10
N ALA A 123 6.64 -25.52 3.99
CA ALA A 123 5.99 -25.28 2.70
C ALA A 123 6.75 -24.24 1.88
N MET A 124 7.16 -23.13 2.52
CA MET A 124 7.99 -22.10 1.90
C MET A 124 9.35 -22.63 1.42
N SER A 125 10.01 -23.47 2.23
CA SER A 125 11.29 -24.08 1.86
C SER A 125 11.16 -25.07 0.70
N LEU A 126 10.04 -25.79 0.60
CA LEU A 126 9.81 -26.72 -0.51
C LEU A 126 9.53 -25.98 -1.81
N GLN A 127 8.79 -24.88 -1.75
CA GLN A 127 8.52 -24.07 -2.93
C GLN A 127 9.73 -23.23 -3.37
N GLY A 128 10.54 -22.72 -2.44
CA GLY A 128 11.80 -22.02 -2.72
C GLY A 128 11.67 -20.62 -3.32
N SER A 129 10.49 -20.21 -3.80
CA SER A 129 10.22 -18.86 -4.36
C SER A 129 9.09 -18.15 -3.61
N VAL A 130 9.25 -18.01 -2.29
CA VAL A 130 8.30 -17.27 -1.44
C VAL A 130 8.92 -15.97 -0.96
N VAL A 131 8.20 -14.86 -1.15
CA VAL A 131 8.59 -13.51 -0.72
C VAL A 131 7.75 -13.10 0.48
N LEU A 132 8.41 -12.67 1.55
CA LEU A 132 7.78 -12.13 2.75
C LEU A 132 7.88 -10.61 2.80
N ALA A 133 6.89 -9.97 3.43
CA ALA A 133 7.01 -8.58 3.83
C ALA A 133 7.96 -8.45 5.01
N GLU A 134 8.90 -7.51 4.92
CA GLU A 134 9.82 -7.14 5.99
C GLU A 134 9.64 -5.68 6.37
N VAL A 135 9.91 -5.35 7.64
CA VAL A 135 9.94 -3.97 8.13
C VAL A 135 11.38 -3.50 8.19
N TRP A 136 11.63 -2.32 7.63
CA TRP A 136 12.97 -1.73 7.54
C TRP A 136 13.02 -0.45 8.38
N GLY A 137 14.08 -0.33 9.18
CA GLY A 137 14.38 0.87 9.95
C GLY A 137 14.89 2.02 9.08
N THR A 138 15.01 3.20 9.68
CA THR A 138 15.46 4.41 8.97
C THR A 138 16.94 4.37 8.56
N ALA A 139 17.75 3.49 9.16
CA ALA A 139 19.14 3.27 8.77
C ALA A 139 19.32 2.08 7.79
N GLY A 140 18.22 1.52 7.28
CA GLY A 140 18.25 0.43 6.31
C GLY A 140 18.47 -0.97 6.91
N GLU A 141 18.26 -1.10 8.22
CA GLU A 141 18.31 -2.36 8.95
C GLU A 141 16.96 -3.09 8.92
N VAL A 142 16.98 -4.41 8.74
CA VAL A 142 15.78 -5.24 8.88
C VAL A 142 15.42 -5.32 10.36
N ILE A 143 14.23 -4.86 10.72
CA ILE A 143 13.71 -4.97 12.07
C ILE A 143 13.18 -6.39 12.22
N GLN A 144 13.96 -7.22 12.92
CA GLN A 144 13.46 -8.52 13.34
C GLN A 144 12.37 -8.30 14.40
N PRO A 145 11.25 -9.03 14.30
CA PRO A 145 10.20 -8.94 15.30
C PRO A 145 10.60 -9.57 16.65
#